data_AF-A0A4R0D5I1-F1
#
_entry.id   AF-A0A4R0D5I1-F1
#
_cell.length_a   1.000
_cell.length_b   1.000
_cell.length_c   1.000
_cell.angle_alpha   90.00
_cell.angle_beta   90.00
_cell.angle_gamma   90.00
#
_symmetry.space_group_name_H-M   'P 1'
#
loop_
_entity.id
_entity.type
_entity.pdbx_description
1 polymer ?
#
loop_
_entity_poly.entity_id
_entity_poly.type
_entity_poly.pdbx_seq_one_letter_code
_entity_poly.pdbx_strand_id
1 'polypeptide(L)'
;MSDQTLQEPNPQTKTFTLEYVQELRAENKGLRLNNQALTAKVEGFETEKAEAVAKAVEDAKVQAKEEARTEVQAEADQRVLLAELKSEAVKNGMVDADGLKLADLSGVSLKDGKLEGADALFAGLKESKPYLFGQPQSNSSNPNKPPSPTPPTPKMAKDMTAEEYAVAKASVIKLK
;
A
#
# COMPACT_ATOMS: atom_id res chain seq x y z
N MET A 1 -99.32 -17.64 -14.53
CA MET A 1 -98.85 -18.75 -13.69
C MET A 1 -97.89 -18.18 -12.68
N SER A 2 -98.27 -18.28 -11.41
CA SER A 2 -97.54 -17.76 -10.25
C SER A 2 -96.38 -18.70 -9.95
N ASP A 3 -95.14 -18.21 -10.03
CA ASP A 3 -94.00 -19.00 -9.59
C ASP A 3 -93.56 -18.49 -8.22
N GLN A 4 -93.72 -19.36 -7.22
CA GLN A 4 -93.47 -19.11 -5.81
C GLN A 4 -91.97 -19.10 -5.54
N THR A 5 -91.54 -18.08 -4.81
CA THR A 5 -90.23 -17.94 -4.18
C THR A 5 -89.81 -19.21 -3.41
N LEU A 6 -88.78 -19.91 -3.87
CA LEU A 6 -88.06 -20.90 -3.05
C LEU A 6 -86.95 -20.18 -2.30
N GLN A 7 -87.25 -19.78 -1.07
CA GLN A 7 -86.30 -19.28 -0.09
C GLN A 7 -85.59 -20.50 0.54
N GLU A 8 -84.29 -20.65 0.30
CA GLU A 8 -83.49 -21.71 0.92
C GLU A 8 -83.45 -21.55 2.46
N PRO A 9 -83.49 -22.66 3.23
CA PRO A 9 -83.44 -22.60 4.68
C PRO A 9 -82.04 -22.17 5.14
N ASN A 10 -81.99 -20.97 5.72
CA ASN A 10 -80.83 -20.33 6.33
C ASN A 10 -80.00 -21.34 7.18
N PRO A 11 -78.68 -21.51 6.95
CA PRO A 11 -77.86 -22.41 7.75
C PRO A 11 -77.94 -21.98 9.20
N GLN A 12 -78.33 -22.93 10.06
CA GLN A 12 -78.66 -22.71 11.47
C GLN A 12 -77.82 -21.61 12.12
N THR A 13 -78.46 -20.49 12.42
CA THR A 13 -77.86 -19.38 13.15
C THR A 13 -77.48 -19.89 14.53
N LYS A 14 -76.22 -20.30 14.70
CA LYS A 14 -75.64 -20.61 16.01
C LYS A 14 -75.60 -19.31 16.79
N THR A 15 -76.56 -19.14 17.70
CA THR A 15 -76.59 -18.01 18.62
C THR A 15 -75.62 -18.29 19.75
N PHE A 16 -74.59 -17.46 19.88
CA PHE A 16 -73.67 -17.54 21.01
C PHE A 16 -74.31 -16.90 22.25
N THR A 17 -74.01 -17.45 23.41
CA THR A 17 -74.41 -16.83 24.68
C THR A 17 -73.71 -15.47 24.83
N LEU A 18 -74.38 -14.52 25.47
CA LEU A 18 -73.86 -13.17 25.68
C LEU A 18 -72.55 -13.19 26.47
N GLU A 19 -72.45 -14.07 27.46
CA GLU A 19 -71.23 -14.29 28.28
C GLU A 19 -70.05 -14.76 27.43
N TYR A 20 -70.26 -15.76 26.57
CA TYR A 20 -69.21 -16.27 25.68
C TYR A 20 -68.65 -15.19 24.75
N VAL A 21 -69.52 -14.33 24.19
CA VAL A 21 -69.07 -13.23 23.33
C VAL A 21 -68.31 -12.16 24.12
N GLN A 22 -68.69 -11.91 25.38
CA GLN A 22 -67.97 -10.98 26.25
C GLN A 22 -66.57 -11.49 26.61
N GLU A 23 -66.45 -12.77 26.98
CA GLU A 23 -65.16 -13.42 27.25
C GLU A 23 -64.25 -13.39 26.02
N LEU A 24 -64.78 -13.75 24.86
CA LEU A 24 -64.03 -13.78 23.61
C LEU A 24 -63.55 -12.38 23.19
N ARG A 25 -64.31 -11.33 23.52
CA ARG A 25 -63.88 -9.93 23.33
C ARG A 25 -62.78 -9.53 24.32
N ALA A 26 -62.89 -9.94 25.58
CA ALA A 26 -61.87 -9.66 26.60
C ALA A 26 -60.54 -10.36 26.28
N GLU A 27 -60.60 -11.62 25.87
CA GLU A 27 -59.44 -12.40 25.44
C GLU A 27 -58.77 -11.80 24.20
N ASN A 28 -59.55 -11.48 23.15
CA ASN A 28 -59.03 -10.84 21.95
C ASN A 28 -58.39 -9.48 22.25
N LYS A 29 -58.95 -8.71 23.18
CA LYS A 29 -58.34 -7.46 23.65
C LYS A 29 -56.97 -7.73 24.29
N GLY A 30 -56.88 -8.75 25.14
CA GLY A 30 -55.62 -9.18 25.76
C GLY A 30 -54.57 -9.60 24.72
N LEU A 31 -54.96 -10.42 23.75
CA LEU A 31 -54.06 -10.87 22.68
C LEU A 31 -53.56 -9.71 21.81
N ARG A 32 -54.41 -8.72 21.51
CA ARG A 32 -53.99 -7.52 20.76
C ARG A 32 -52.97 -6.70 21.53
N LEU A 33 -53.19 -6.48 22.82
CA LEU A 33 -52.25 -5.74 23.67
C LEU A 33 -50.92 -6.48 23.80
N ASN A 34 -50.95 -7.80 23.99
CA ASN A 34 -49.75 -8.62 24.07
C ASN A 34 -48.96 -8.62 22.75
N ASN A 35 -49.64 -8.76 21.62
CA ASN A 35 -48.98 -8.67 20.30
C ASN A 35 -48.37 -7.28 20.09
N GLN A 36 -49.07 -6.20 20.43
CA GLN A 36 -48.53 -4.84 20.33
C GLN A 36 -47.28 -4.66 21.20
N ALA A 37 -47.30 -5.17 22.44
CA ALA A 37 -46.15 -5.11 23.34
C ALA A 37 -44.97 -5.95 22.82
N LEU A 38 -45.22 -7.12 22.25
CA LEU A 38 -44.20 -7.97 21.64
C LEU A 38 -43.58 -7.30 20.41
N THR A 39 -44.39 -6.73 19.52
CA THR A 39 -43.91 -5.98 18.35
C THR A 39 -43.02 -4.82 18.77
N ALA A 40 -43.47 -3.99 19.72
CA ALA A 40 -42.66 -2.88 20.23
C ALA A 40 -41.33 -3.34 20.84
N LYS A 41 -41.32 -4.51 21.49
CA LYS A 41 -40.10 -5.09 22.07
C LYS A 41 -39.12 -5.59 21.01
N VAL A 42 -39.64 -6.25 19.97
CA VAL A 42 -38.83 -6.71 18.83
C VAL A 42 -38.23 -5.51 18.08
N GLU A 43 -39.05 -4.50 17.79
CA GLU A 43 -38.59 -3.26 17.14
C GLU A 43 -37.50 -2.56 17.98
N GLY A 44 -37.70 -2.46 19.30
CA GLY A 44 -36.68 -1.90 20.21
C GLY A 44 -35.37 -2.69 20.20
N PHE A 45 -35.43 -4.03 20.21
CA PHE A 45 -34.24 -4.86 20.11
C PHE A 45 -33.55 -4.75 18.75
N GLU A 46 -34.31 -4.59 17.66
CA GLU A 46 -33.75 -4.38 16.33
C GLU A 46 -33.04 -3.03 16.23
N THR A 47 -33.62 -1.95 16.80
CA THR A 47 -32.98 -0.64 16.84
C THR A 47 -31.72 -0.65 17.70
N GLU A 48 -31.76 -1.25 18.90
CA GLU A 48 -30.60 -1.35 19.78
C GLU A 48 -29.45 -2.15 19.13
N LYS A 49 -29.78 -3.25 18.44
CA LYS A 49 -28.79 -4.02 17.69
C LYS A 49 -28.24 -3.24 16.51
N ALA A 50 -29.08 -2.54 15.74
CA ALA A 50 -28.64 -1.73 14.62
C ALA A 50 -27.68 -0.63 15.07
N GLU A 51 -27.98 0.06 16.18
CA GLU A 51 -27.11 1.07 16.77
C GLU A 51 -25.80 0.48 17.30
N ALA A 52 -25.86 -0.65 18.00
CA ALA A 52 -24.67 -1.34 18.49
C ALA A 52 -23.75 -1.80 17.35
N VAL A 53 -24.33 -2.35 16.28
CA VAL A 53 -23.59 -2.76 15.08
C VAL A 53 -23.00 -1.55 14.36
N ALA A 54 -23.77 -0.46 14.19
CA ALA A 54 -23.27 0.76 13.56
C ALA A 54 -22.08 1.34 14.33
N LYS A 55 -22.16 1.38 15.66
CA LYS A 55 -21.07 1.85 16.52
C LYS A 55 -19.84 0.95 16.42
N ALA A 56 -20.02 -0.37 16.51
CA ALA A 56 -18.91 -1.33 16.40
C ALA A 56 -18.21 -1.24 15.04
N VAL A 57 -18.97 -1.01 13.96
CA VAL A 57 -18.41 -0.82 12.60
C VAL A 57 -17.60 0.48 12.51
N GLU A 58 -18.08 1.58 13.07
CA GLU A 58 -17.31 2.83 13.09
C GLU A 58 -16.04 2.72 13.95
N ASP A 59 -16.13 2.12 15.14
CA ASP A 59 -14.97 1.89 16.00
C ASP A 59 -13.91 1.02 15.29
N ALA A 60 -14.34 -0.06 14.62
CA ALA A 60 -13.45 -0.92 13.84
C ALA A 60 -12.81 -0.18 12.65
N LYS A 61 -13.54 0.72 11.97
CA LYS A 61 -12.97 1.54 10.88
C LYS A 61 -11.92 2.52 11.40
N VAL A 62 -12.13 3.10 12.58
CA VAL A 62 -11.16 4.02 13.19
C VAL A 62 -9.89 3.27 13.53
N GLN A 63 -10.00 2.12 14.21
CA GLN A 63 -8.86 1.27 14.56
C GLN A 63 -8.07 0.83 13.32
N ALA A 64 -8.75 0.31 12.30
CA ALA A 64 -8.09 -0.12 11.06
C ALA A 64 -7.37 1.04 10.34
N LYS A 65 -7.93 2.25 10.39
CA LYS A 65 -7.29 3.45 9.83
C LYS A 65 -6.08 3.89 10.64
N GLU A 66 -6.12 3.78 11.96
CA GLU A 66 -4.99 4.12 12.83
C GLU A 66 -3.84 3.13 12.64
N GLU A 67 -4.13 1.83 12.62
CA GLU A 67 -3.13 0.78 12.34
C GLU A 67 -2.46 1.01 10.97
N ALA A 68 -3.26 1.18 9.91
CA ALA A 68 -2.73 1.46 8.57
C ALA A 68 -1.90 2.75 8.52
N ARG A 69 -2.26 3.78 9.31
CA ARG A 69 -1.46 5.01 9.41
C ARG A 69 -0.13 4.75 10.11
N THR A 70 -0.12 4.00 11.21
CA THR A 70 1.12 3.71 11.94
C THR A 70 2.10 2.88 11.11
N GLU A 71 1.62 1.91 10.34
CA GLU A 71 2.44 1.11 9.43
C GLU A 71 3.03 1.96 8.31
N VAL A 72 2.18 2.72 7.61
CA VAL A 72 2.63 3.60 6.51
C VAL A 72 3.60 4.67 7.03
N GLN A 73 3.37 5.20 8.23
CA GLN A 73 4.24 6.19 8.84
C GLN A 73 5.60 5.59 9.24
N ALA A 74 5.61 4.41 9.84
CA ALA A 74 6.86 3.70 10.15
C ALA A 74 7.66 3.38 8.88
N GLU A 75 7.01 2.94 7.81
CA GLU A 75 7.68 2.72 6.52
C GLU A 75 8.23 4.02 5.91
N ALA A 76 7.47 5.11 5.98
CA ALA A 76 7.90 6.41 5.48
C ALA A 76 9.12 6.92 6.27
N ASP A 77 9.07 6.85 7.59
CA ASP A 77 10.15 7.27 8.48
C ASP A 77 11.42 6.44 8.22
N GLN A 78 11.28 5.12 8.03
CA GLN A 78 12.40 4.25 7.64
C GLN A 78 12.99 4.64 6.28
N ARG A 79 12.17 4.96 5.28
CA ARG A 79 12.65 5.38 3.95
C ARG A 79 13.39 6.72 4.03
N VAL A 80 12.89 7.67 4.81
CA VAL A 80 13.56 8.96 5.02
C VAL A 80 14.89 8.75 5.75
N LEU A 81 14.90 7.96 6.82
CA LEU A 81 16.12 7.64 7.57
C LEU A 81 17.17 6.99 6.66
N LEU A 82 16.79 6.02 5.83
CA LEU A 82 17.71 5.39 4.88
C LEU A 82 18.20 6.35 3.78
N ALA A 83 17.35 7.28 3.32
CA ALA A 83 17.73 8.27 2.32
C ALA A 83 18.77 9.26 2.87
N GLU A 84 18.55 9.77 4.08
CA GLU A 84 19.52 10.63 4.76
C GLU A 84 20.81 9.87 5.07
N LEU A 85 20.71 8.61 5.52
CA LEU A 85 21.89 7.80 5.84
C LEU A 85 22.73 7.53 4.59
N LYS A 86 22.08 7.28 3.44
CA LYS A 86 22.77 7.15 2.15
C LYS A 86 23.46 8.44 1.74
N SER A 87 22.82 9.60 1.95
CA SER A 87 23.43 10.92 1.69
C SER A 87 24.70 11.11 2.53
N GLU A 88 24.65 10.77 3.82
CA GLU A 88 25.80 10.83 4.71
C GLU A 88 26.88 9.79 4.42
N ALA A 89 26.50 8.61 3.95
CA ALA A 89 27.42 7.57 3.53
C ALA A 89 28.28 8.02 2.33
N VAL A 90 27.65 8.63 1.33
CA VAL A 90 28.36 9.20 0.17
C VAL A 90 29.31 10.31 0.61
N LYS A 91 28.88 11.20 1.52
CA LYS A 91 29.76 12.23 2.11
C LYS A 91 30.95 11.62 2.86
N ASN A 92 30.76 10.46 3.49
CA ASN A 92 31.79 9.73 4.22
C ASN A 92 32.69 8.85 3.33
N GLY A 93 32.48 8.85 2.01
CA GLY A 93 33.28 8.10 1.05
C GLY A 93 32.89 6.62 0.93
N MET A 94 31.67 6.25 1.33
CA MET A 94 31.16 4.89 1.15
C MET A 94 30.89 4.62 -0.33
N VAL A 95 31.46 3.54 -0.85
CA VAL A 95 31.36 3.13 -2.26
C VAL A 95 30.16 2.22 -2.50
N ASP A 96 29.85 1.35 -1.55
CA ASP A 96 28.65 0.52 -1.59
C ASP A 96 27.65 0.95 -0.52
N ALA A 97 26.79 1.91 -0.86
CA ALA A 97 25.75 2.42 0.03
C ALA A 97 24.63 1.40 0.31
N ASP A 98 24.51 0.31 -0.46
CA ASP A 98 23.54 -0.74 -0.17
C ASP A 98 23.98 -1.63 1.00
N GLY A 99 25.27 -1.62 1.35
CA GLY A 99 25.79 -2.25 2.57
C GLY A 99 25.17 -1.72 3.87
N LEU A 100 24.55 -0.52 3.85
CA LEU A 100 23.86 0.06 5.01
C LEU A 100 22.62 -0.75 5.43
N LYS A 101 22.02 -1.52 4.52
CA LYS A 101 20.89 -2.42 4.84
C LYS A 101 21.28 -3.54 5.80
N LEU A 102 22.58 -3.84 5.88
CA LEU A 102 23.16 -4.87 6.75
C LEU A 102 23.89 -4.27 7.96
N ALA A 103 23.84 -2.95 8.13
CA ALA A 103 24.41 -2.26 9.27
C ALA A 103 23.42 -2.26 10.44
N ASP A 104 23.95 -2.24 11.67
CA ASP A 104 23.14 -2.04 12.87
C ASP A 104 22.75 -0.57 12.97
N LEU A 105 21.47 -0.28 12.73
CA LEU A 105 20.91 1.08 12.77
C LEU A 105 20.32 1.44 14.14
N SER A 106 20.44 0.57 15.16
CA SER A 106 19.82 0.79 16.48
C SER A 106 20.32 2.06 17.19
N GLY A 107 21.53 2.52 16.86
CA GLY A 107 22.12 3.76 17.38
C GLY A 107 21.85 5.00 16.54
N VAL A 108 21.14 4.89 15.41
CA VAL A 108 20.87 6.00 14.49
C VAL A 108 19.40 6.39 14.54
N SER A 109 19.14 7.67 14.76
CA SER A 109 17.79 8.22 14.78
C SER A 109 17.70 9.51 13.99
N LEU A 110 16.53 9.77 13.43
CA LEU A 110 16.23 11.02 12.73
C LEU A 110 15.53 11.98 13.71
N LYS A 111 16.16 13.12 14.01
CA LYS A 111 15.56 14.21 14.80
C LYS A 111 15.58 15.51 14.00
N ASP A 112 14.41 16.12 13.82
CA ASP A 112 14.24 17.39 13.11
C ASP A 112 14.93 17.42 11.72
N GLY A 113 14.93 16.30 11.01
CA GLY A 113 15.56 16.17 9.70
C GLY A 113 17.10 16.03 9.72
N LYS A 114 17.70 15.75 10.88
CA LYS A 114 19.12 15.43 11.03
C LYS A 114 19.30 14.05 11.62
N LEU A 115 20.34 13.34 11.17
CA LEU A 115 20.71 12.05 11.74
C LEU A 115 21.59 12.27 12.97
N GLU A 116 21.18 11.67 14.09
CA GLU A 116 22.01 11.52 15.28
C GLU A 116 22.65 10.13 15.29
N GLY A 117 23.92 10.04 15.68
CA GLY A 117 24.65 8.77 15.81
C GLY A 117 25.29 8.25 14.52
N ALA A 118 25.04 8.89 13.37
CA ALA A 118 25.60 8.46 12.10
C ALA A 118 27.13 8.56 12.03
N ASP A 119 27.74 9.58 12.62
CA ASP A 119 29.21 9.72 12.66
C ASP A 119 29.87 8.53 13.36
N ALA A 120 29.30 8.09 14.49
CA ALA A 120 29.78 6.93 15.24
C ALA A 120 29.59 5.63 14.45
N LEU A 121 28.45 5.50 13.75
CA LEU A 121 28.20 4.37 12.85
C LEU A 121 29.24 4.31 11.73
N PHE A 122 29.52 5.42 11.04
CA PHE A 122 30.49 5.44 9.93
C PHE A 122 31.93 5.23 10.41
N ALA A 123 32.30 5.73 11.60
CA ALA A 123 33.59 5.43 12.21
C ALA A 123 33.75 3.92 12.48
N GLY A 124 32.76 3.29 13.13
CA GLY A 124 32.77 1.85 13.40
C GLY A 124 32.72 0.99 12.12
N LEU A 125 32.02 1.45 11.08
CA LEU A 125 32.00 0.76 9.78
C LEU A 125 33.34 0.88 9.04
N LYS A 126 34.05 2.01 9.16
CA LYS A 126 35.41 2.15 8.59
C LYS A 126 36.42 1.21 9.24
N GLU A 127 36.27 0.95 10.54
CA GLU A 127 37.12 0.01 11.27
C GLU A 127 36.76 -1.46 10.98
N SER A 128 35.48 -1.81 11.07
CA SER A 128 35.02 -3.19 10.94
C SER A 128 34.91 -3.68 9.49
N LYS A 129 34.57 -2.77 8.56
CA LYS A 129 34.31 -3.07 7.15
C LYS A 129 34.97 -2.03 6.23
N PRO A 130 36.31 -1.92 6.21
CA PRO A 130 37.01 -0.90 5.42
C PRO A 130 36.71 -0.98 3.91
N TYR A 131 36.37 -2.17 3.41
CA TYR A 131 36.03 -2.41 2.01
C TYR A 131 34.80 -1.62 1.53
N LEU A 132 33.97 -1.13 2.45
CA LEU A 132 32.83 -0.26 2.14
C LEU A 132 33.27 1.19 1.82
N PHE A 133 34.47 1.62 2.22
CA PHE A 133 34.95 3.03 2.17
C PHE A 133 36.20 3.23 1.30
N GLY A 134 36.46 2.34 0.34
CA GLY A 134 37.62 2.41 -0.56
C GLY A 134 37.21 2.56 -2.02
N GLN A 135 38.04 3.24 -2.81
CA GLN A 135 37.83 3.49 -4.23
C GLN A 135 37.38 2.20 -4.96
N PRO A 136 36.30 2.23 -5.79
CA PRO A 136 35.84 1.04 -6.48
C PRO A 136 37.02 0.48 -7.28
N GLN A 137 37.38 -0.78 -7.01
CA GLN A 137 38.35 -1.47 -7.85
C GLN A 137 37.81 -1.36 -9.28
N SER A 138 38.57 -0.72 -10.16
CA SER A 138 38.26 -0.72 -11.58
C SER A 138 37.99 -2.16 -11.98
N ASN A 139 36.78 -2.47 -12.46
CA ASN A 139 36.40 -3.81 -12.93
C ASN A 139 37.22 -4.28 -14.15
N SER A 140 38.31 -3.59 -14.49
CA SER A 140 39.32 -4.04 -15.40
C SER A 140 40.17 -5.11 -14.73
N SER A 141 40.19 -6.30 -15.30
CA SER A 141 41.15 -7.37 -15.00
C SER A 141 42.62 -6.98 -15.27
N ASN A 142 42.87 -5.74 -15.72
CA ASN A 142 44.18 -5.18 -15.97
C ASN A 142 44.36 -3.88 -15.16
N PRO A 143 45.22 -3.84 -14.14
CA PRO A 143 45.49 -2.64 -13.34
C PRO A 143 46.28 -1.56 -14.10
N ASN A 144 46.76 -1.88 -15.31
CA ASN A 144 47.49 -0.93 -16.14
C ASN A 144 46.53 -0.04 -16.94
N LYS A 145 46.88 1.26 -17.01
CA LYS A 145 46.26 2.24 -17.91
C LYS A 145 46.19 1.64 -19.33
N PRO A 146 45.02 1.65 -19.99
CA PRO A 146 44.93 1.14 -21.36
C PRO A 146 45.95 1.88 -22.23
N PRO A 147 46.59 1.20 -23.20
CA PRO A 147 47.49 1.86 -24.12
C PRO A 147 46.74 3.02 -24.77
N SER A 148 47.40 4.19 -24.85
CA SER A 148 46.83 5.35 -25.54
C SER A 148 46.41 4.93 -26.96
N PRO A 149 45.24 5.38 -27.46
CA PRO A 149 44.80 5.07 -28.80
C PRO A 149 45.92 5.41 -29.78
N THR A 150 46.48 4.41 -30.45
CA THR A 150 47.45 4.65 -31.51
C THR A 150 46.73 5.42 -32.61
N PRO A 151 47.16 6.66 -32.95
CA PRO A 151 46.55 7.37 -34.06
C PRO A 151 46.73 6.52 -35.33
N PRO A 152 45.74 6.50 -36.24
CA PRO A 152 45.85 5.73 -37.46
C PRO A 152 47.08 6.19 -38.24
N THR A 153 48.06 5.29 -38.39
CA THR A 153 49.24 5.56 -39.21
C THR A 153 48.80 5.65 -40.67
N PRO A 154 49.11 6.74 -41.39
CA PRO A 154 48.78 6.84 -42.80
C PRO A 154 49.52 5.73 -43.57
N LYS A 155 48.79 4.97 -44.40
CA LYS A 155 49.39 3.97 -45.30
C LYS A 155 50.34 4.66 -46.29
N MET A 156 51.44 4.02 -46.66
CA MET A 156 52.30 4.54 -47.72
C MET A 156 51.60 4.41 -49.08
N ALA A 157 51.90 5.30 -50.03
CA ALA A 157 51.28 5.31 -51.35
C ALA A 157 51.43 3.97 -52.12
N LYS A 158 52.50 3.23 -51.85
CA LYS A 158 52.75 1.89 -52.43
C LYS A 158 51.81 0.80 -51.91
N ASP A 159 51.21 1.02 -50.73
CA ASP A 159 50.35 0.05 -50.04
C ASP A 159 48.86 0.44 -50.17
N MET A 160 48.54 1.46 -50.98
CA MET A 160 47.19 1.91 -51.29
C MET A 160 46.76 1.38 -52.66
N THR A 161 45.48 1.05 -52.80
CA THR A 161 44.89 0.83 -54.13
C THR A 161 44.79 2.16 -54.88
N ALA A 162 44.67 2.12 -56.21
CA ALA A 162 44.59 3.34 -57.02
C ALA A 162 43.43 4.26 -56.60
N GLU A 163 42.30 3.68 -56.18
CA GLU A 163 41.13 4.39 -55.71
C GLU A 163 41.36 5.06 -54.35
N GLU A 164 41.96 4.34 -53.40
CA GLU A 164 42.31 4.88 -52.08
C GLU A 164 43.33 6.04 -52.20
N TYR A 165 44.30 5.92 -53.10
CA TYR A 165 45.29 6.96 -53.35
C TYR A 165 44.67 8.23 -53.96
N ALA A 166 43.73 8.08 -54.90
CA ALA A 166 43.03 9.21 -55.51
C ALA A 166 42.23 10.01 -54.47
N VAL A 167 41.54 9.32 -53.56
CA VAL A 167 40.79 9.95 -52.46
C VAL A 167 41.74 10.65 -51.48
N ALA A 168 42.83 9.99 -51.08
CA ALA A 168 43.83 10.58 -50.18
C ALA A 168 44.49 11.83 -50.78
N LYS A 169 44.87 11.77 -52.07
CA LYS A 169 45.42 12.92 -52.80
C LYS A 169 44.41 14.08 -52.88
N ALA A 170 43.14 13.78 -53.16
CA ALA A 170 42.09 14.80 -53.22
C ALA A 170 41.85 15.47 -51.85
N SER A 171 41.93 14.72 -50.75
CA SER A 171 41.80 15.28 -49.40
C SER A 171 42.95 16.21 -49.03
N VAL A 172 44.18 15.94 -49.47
CA VAL A 172 45.34 16.83 -49.23
C VAL A 172 45.24 18.12 -50.05
N ILE A 173 44.71 18.05 -51.27
CA ILE A 173 44.53 19.23 -52.13
C ILE A 173 43.41 20.14 -51.61
N LYS A 174 42.32 19.59 -51.05
CA LYS A 174 41.23 20.36 -50.45
C LYS A 174 41.56 21.04 -49.11
N LEU A 175 42.65 20.62 -48.45
CA LEU A 175 43.09 21.18 -47.17
C LEU A 175 44.05 22.37 -47.31
N LYS A 176 44.41 22.75 -48.55
CA LYS A 176 45.19 23.95 -48.89
C LYS A 176 44.29 25.08 -49.34
#